data_AF-F8SUA1-F1
#
_entry.id   AF-F8SUA1-F1
#
_cell.length_a   1.000
_cell.length_b   1.000
_cell.length_c   1.000
_cell.angle_alpha   90.00
_cell.angle_beta   90.00
_cell.angle_gamma   90.00
#
_symmetry.space_group_name_H-M   'P 1'
#
loop_
_entity.id
_entity.type
_entity.pdbx_description
1 polymer ?
#
loop_
_entity_poly.entity_id
_entity_poly.type
_entity_poly.pdbx_seq_one_letter_code
_entity_poly.pdbx_strand_id
1 'polypeptide(L)' 'QLNLAVILEGLAAQGLGSRTQWYKLLREEVISVLDQLDEEGVNTQPARKVLLEDRQLYTKYLLRAGSLESKSRTGAAD' A
#
# COMPACT_ATOMS: atom_id res chain seq x y z
N GLN A 1 0.38 3.31 0.90
CA GLN A 1 1.44 4.31 0.67
C GLN A 1 0.94 5.74 0.83
N LEU A 2 -0.11 6.19 0.13
CA LEU A 2 -0.52 7.60 0.16
C LEU A 2 -1.50 7.99 1.28
N ASN A 3 -2.03 7.00 2.02
CA ASN A 3 -2.93 7.23 3.13
C ASN A 3 -2.17 6.99 4.46
N LEU A 4 -2.14 5.74 4.93
CA LEU A 4 -1.60 5.41 6.24
C LEU A 4 -0.11 5.72 6.41
N ALA A 5 0.73 5.41 5.41
CA ALA A 5 2.17 5.66 5.54
C ALA A 5 2.49 7.15 5.73
N VAL A 6 1.75 8.08 5.10
CA VAL A 6 1.97 9.52 5.31
C VAL A 6 1.75 9.91 6.78
N ILE A 7 0.72 9.35 7.41
CA ILE A 7 0.41 9.60 8.83
C ILE A 7 1.50 9.01 9.72
N LEU A 8 1.88 7.74 9.50
CA LEU A 8 2.85 7.04 10.32
C LEU A 8 4.25 7.67 10.24
N GLU A 9 4.68 8.09 9.06
CA GLU A 9 5.94 8.81 8.87
C GLU A 9 5.88 10.20 9.53
N GLY A 10 4.73 10.87 9.48
CA GLY A 10 4.51 12.14 10.17
C GLY A 10 4.63 12.02 11.70
N LEU A 11 4.04 10.97 12.29
CA LEU A 11 4.17 10.68 13.72
C LEU A 11 5.62 10.42 14.11
N ALA A 12 6.33 9.60 13.33
CA ALA A 12 7.73 9.31 13.57
C ALA A 12 8.61 10.58 13.47
N ALA A 13 8.32 11.47 12.51
CA ALA A 13 9.04 12.74 12.34
C ALA A 13 8.84 13.71 13.51
N GLN A 14 7.72 13.60 14.23
CA GLN A 14 7.45 14.36 15.46
C GLN A 14 8.00 13.68 16.73
N GLY A 15 8.74 12.57 16.59
CA GLY A 15 9.26 11.80 17.72
C GLY A 15 8.20 10.99 18.48
N LEU A 16 6.98 10.88 17.94
CA LEU A 16 5.90 10.11 18.52
C LEU A 16 6.02 8.66 18.05
N GLY A 17 6.93 7.91 18.68
CA GLY A 17 7.27 6.54 18.31
C GLY A 17 8.24 6.44 17.14
N SER A 18 8.71 5.23 16.86
CA SER A 18 9.63 4.96 15.75
C SER A 18 8.89 4.47 14.51
N ARG A 19 9.48 4.76 13.35
CA ARG A 19 9.04 4.22 12.05
C ARG A 19 8.86 2.70 12.10
N THR A 20 9.84 1.97 12.63
CA THR A 20 9.80 0.51 12.74
C THR A 20 8.61 0.02 13.57
N GLN A 21 8.32 0.67 14.70
CA GLN A 21 7.16 0.32 15.53
C GLN A 21 5.84 0.53 14.77
N TRP A 22 5.70 1.66 14.07
CA TRP A 22 4.49 1.96 13.33
C TRP A 22 4.23 1.04 12.15
N TYR A 23 5.26 0.71 11.38
CA TYR A 23 5.10 -0.23 10.27
C TYR A 23 4.92 -1.67 10.75
N LYS A 24 5.47 -2.04 11.91
CA LYS A 24 5.19 -3.34 12.54
C LYS A 24 3.72 -3.43 12.95
N LEU A 25 3.20 -2.43 13.67
CA LEU A 25 1.79 -2.36 14.05
C LEU A 25 0.88 -2.43 12.82
N LEU A 26 1.17 -1.63 11.79
CA LEU A 26 0.38 -1.65 10.56
C LEU A 26 0.36 -3.05 9.91
N ARG A 27 1.49 -3.77 9.91
CA ARG A 27 1.53 -5.14 9.38
C ARG A 27 0.65 -6.09 10.20
N GLU A 28 0.72 -6.01 11.52
CA GLU A 28 -0.09 -6.84 12.42
C GLU A 28 -1.59 -6.57 12.22
N GLU A 29 -1.99 -5.31 12.10
CA GLU A 29 -3.39 -4.94 11.84
C GLU A 29 -3.89 -5.40 10.46
N VAL A 30 -3.05 -5.30 9.41
CA VAL A 30 -3.40 -5.84 8.09
C VAL A 30 -3.62 -7.34 8.14
N ILE A 31 -2.78 -8.09 8.87
CA ILE A 31 -2.96 -9.54 9.05
C ILE A 31 -4.28 -9.81 9.76
N SER A 32 -4.53 -9.15 10.90
CA SER A 32 -5.76 -9.30 11.70
C SER A 32 -7.02 -9.08 10.87
N VAL A 33 -7.08 -8.01 10.08
CA VAL A 33 -8.24 -7.71 9.22
C VAL A 33 -8.40 -8.76 8.11
N LEU A 34 -7.30 -9.22 7.51
CA LEU A 34 -7.37 -10.28 6.50
C LEU A 34 -7.79 -11.62 7.10
N ASP A 35 -7.44 -11.92 8.35
CA ASP A 35 -7.91 -13.12 9.05
C ASP A 35 -9.43 -13.02 9.30
N GLN A 36 -9.93 -11.89 9.80
CA GLN A 36 -11.37 -11.65 10.00
C GLN A 36 -12.18 -11.79 8.70
N LEU A 37 -11.70 -11.21 7.61
CA LEU A 37 -12.37 -11.33 6.31
C LEU A 37 -12.37 -12.77 5.79
N ASP A 38 -11.32 -13.54 6.05
CA ASP A 38 -11.25 -14.96 5.68
C ASP A 38 -12.28 -15.79 6.48
N GLU A 39 -12.42 -15.51 7.78
CA GLU A 39 -13.45 -16.09 8.65
C GLU A 39 -14.88 -15.77 8.15
N GLU A 40 -15.08 -14.58 7.57
CA GLU A 40 -16.33 -14.17 6.92
C GLU A 40 -16.55 -14.82 5.53
N GLY A 41 -15.61 -15.63 5.05
CA GLY A 41 -15.68 -16.33 3.77
C GLY A 41 -15.23 -15.49 2.56
N VAL A 42 -14.58 -14.35 2.79
CA VAL A 42 -13.98 -13.53 1.72
C VAL A 42 -12.65 -14.14 1.32
N ASN A 43 -12.42 -14.34 0.01
CA ASN A 43 -11.13 -14.82 -0.48
C ASN A 43 -10.02 -13.76 -0.28
N THR A 44 -9.21 -13.93 0.76
CA THR A 44 -8.15 -12.98 1.12
C THR A 44 -6.80 -13.28 0.47
N GLN A 45 -6.64 -14.43 -0.19
CA GLN A 45 -5.37 -14.87 -0.78
C GLN A 45 -4.75 -13.85 -1.74
N PRO A 46 -5.50 -13.20 -2.65
CA PRO A 46 -4.91 -12.17 -3.52
C PRO A 46 -4.34 -10.99 -2.74
N ALA A 47 -5.03 -10.56 -1.67
CA ALA A 47 -4.59 -9.44 -0.85
C ALA A 47 -3.37 -9.81 0.01
N ARG A 48 -3.33 -11.03 0.58
CA ARG A 48 -2.16 -11.53 1.33
C ARG A 48 -0.90 -11.56 0.47
N LYS A 49 -1.02 -12.13 -0.73
CA LYS A 49 0.10 -12.17 -1.68
C LYS A 49 0.65 -10.79 -1.97
N VAL A 50 -0.22 -9.87 -2.42
CA VAL A 50 0.21 -8.53 -2.82
C VAL A 50 0.70 -7.71 -1.64
N LEU A 51 0.05 -7.76 -0.48
CA LEU A 51 0.36 -6.85 0.64
C LEU A 51 1.46 -7.36 1.58
N LEU A 52 1.63 -8.68 1.71
CA LEU A 52 2.46 -9.28 2.76
C LEU A 52 3.64 -10.11 2.26
N GLU A 53 3.56 -10.67 1.05
CA GLU A 53 4.53 -11.63 0.50
C GLU A 53 5.37 -11.03 -0.63
N ASP A 54 4.74 -10.29 -1.54
CA ASP A 54 5.44 -9.67 -2.66
C ASP A 54 6.54 -8.72 -2.18
N ARG A 55 7.76 -8.90 -2.70
CA ARG A 55 8.92 -8.07 -2.33
C ARG A 55 8.81 -6.62 -2.82
N GLN A 56 7.98 -6.39 -3.83
CA GLN A 56 7.78 -5.08 -4.45
C GLN A 56 6.29 -4.84 -4.66
N LEU A 57 5.83 -3.68 -4.25
CA LEU A 57 4.46 -3.22 -4.47
C LEU A 57 4.44 -2.30 -5.69
N TYR A 58 3.44 -2.47 -6.56
CA TYR A 58 3.19 -1.51 -7.63
C TYR A 58 2.76 -0.16 -7.03
N THR A 59 3.61 0.86 -7.16
CA THR A 59 3.31 2.22 -6.70
C THR A 59 2.66 3.03 -7.81
N LYS A 60 1.59 3.75 -7.49
CA LYS A 60 1.01 4.75 -8.40
C LYS A 60 1.97 5.93 -8.53
N TYR A 61 2.54 6.13 -9.72
CA TYR A 61 3.33 7.31 -10.07
C TYR A 61 2.41 8.49 -10.37
N LEU A 62 1.88 9.13 -9.32
CA LEU A 62 0.89 10.20 -9.46
C LEU A 62 1.38 11.39 -10.32
N LEU A 63 2.67 11.73 -10.27
CA LEU A 63 3.24 12.81 -11.08
C LEU A 63 3.15 12.53 -12.59
N ARG A 64 3.21 11.26 -12.99
CA ARG A 64 3.12 10.85 -14.41
C ARG A 64 1.68 10.81 -14.92
N ALA A 65 0.72 10.57 -14.02
CA ALA A 65 -0.71 10.63 -14.34
C ALA A 65 -1.23 12.07 -14.44
N GLY A 66 -0.64 13.00 -13.69
CA GLY A 66 -1.02 14.42 -13.71
C GLY A 66 -0.34 15.26 -14.81
N SER A 67 0.76 14.79 -15.40
CA SER A 67 1.54 15.56 -16.39
C SER A 67 1.07 15.46 -17.84
N LEU A 68 0.05 14.64 -18.15
CA LEU A 68 -0.37 14.34 -19.54
C LEU A 68 0.85 14.02 -20.43
N GLU A 69 1.77 13.14 -20.00
CA GLU A 69 2.73 12.58 -20.97
C GLU A 69 1.94 12.01 -22.14
N SER A 70 2.16 12.58 -23.34
CA SER A 70 1.28 12.38 -24.49
C SER A 70 1.11 10.89 -24.77
N LYS A 71 -0.13 10.50 -25.11
CA LYS A 71 -0.52 9.16 -25.58
C LYS A 71 0.36 8.60 -26.72
N SER A 72 1.26 9.41 -27.28
CA SER A 72 2.25 9.02 -28.30
C SER A 72 3.30 8.00 -27.84
N ARG A 73 3.37 7.65 -26.54
CA ARG A 73 4.38 6.71 -26.02
C ARG A 73 3.84 5.41 -25.42
N THR A 74 2.52 5.20 -25.36
CA THR A 74 1.94 4.03 -24.68
C THR A 74 1.39 2.95 -25.60
N GLY A 75 1.51 3.08 -26.94
CA GLY A 75 1.21 1.99 -27.88
C GLY A 75 -0.22 1.44 -27.83
N ALA A 76 -1.16 2.15 -27.20
CA ALA A 76 -2.57 1.84 -27.27
C ALA A 76 -3.11 2.44 -28.58
N ALA A 77 -3.16 1.63 -29.64
CA ALA A 77 -4.01 1.93 -30.78
C ALA A 77 -5.47 1.79 -30.34
N ASP A 78 -6.31 2.74 -30.76
CA ASP A 78 -7.78 2.66 -30.65
C ASP A 78 -8.31 1.39 -31.33
#